data_AF-A0A2R5FAN3-F1
#
_entry.id   AF-A0A2R5FAN3-F1
#
_cell.length_a   1.000
_cell.length_b   1.000
_cell.length_c   1.000
_cell.angle_alpha   90.00
_cell.angle_beta   90.00
_cell.angle_gamma   90.00
#
_symmetry.space_group_name_H-M   'P 1'
#
loop_
_entity.id
_entity.type
_entity.pdbx_description
1 polymer ?
#
loop_
_entity_poly.entity_id
_entity_poly.type
_entity_poly.pdbx_seq_one_letter_code
_entity_poly.pdbx_strand_id
1 'polypeptide(L)'
;MKKLLSAIAISSTLMVSHAWAETYKCHMPNGKIAYMGQLPMDKGAKCEAMFVRKPSTESQPVPAQPASTPTGGSPAQAAATGQAQPPAPLKQAPPAPANGVAAAPQASPSPKSPEDQALEAKRKQQETADAQKKADQDKQNKQAEQKVKEENCQKARANLQMYQIGGRITRINEQGEKVYLDDNEIAQKLDAARQDVAKWCEG
;
A
#
# COMPACT_ATOMS: atom_id res chain seq x y z
N MET A 1 -3.28 -69.37 61.64
CA MET A 1 -4.07 -68.13 61.74
C MET A 1 -3.14 -66.94 61.91
N LYS A 2 -2.93 -66.15 60.84
CA LYS A 2 -2.32 -64.81 60.90
C LYS A 2 -2.72 -64.05 59.65
N LYS A 3 -3.44 -62.95 59.86
CA LYS A 3 -3.86 -61.96 58.87
C LYS A 3 -2.61 -61.25 58.35
N LEU A 4 -2.52 -60.98 57.05
CA LEU A 4 -1.69 -59.89 56.55
C LEU A 4 -2.42 -59.19 55.40
N LEU A 5 -2.58 -57.89 55.58
CA LEU A 5 -3.19 -56.93 54.69
C LEU A 5 -2.43 -56.89 53.36
N SER A 6 -3.15 -56.83 52.23
CA SER A 6 -2.57 -56.39 50.97
C SER A 6 -3.29 -55.13 50.52
N ALA A 7 -2.49 -54.09 50.33
CA ALA A 7 -2.89 -52.72 50.06
C ALA A 7 -3.67 -52.61 48.74
N ILE A 8 -4.79 -51.90 48.78
CA ILE A 8 -5.52 -51.47 47.59
C ILE A 8 -4.73 -50.31 46.99
N ALA A 9 -3.89 -50.61 45.99
CA ALA A 9 -3.34 -49.59 45.12
C ALA A 9 -4.46 -49.09 44.20
N ILE A 10 -5.06 -47.94 44.56
CA ILE A 10 -5.97 -47.22 43.66
C ILE A 10 -5.09 -46.64 42.55
N SER A 11 -4.93 -47.40 41.47
CA SER A 11 -4.35 -46.91 40.23
C SER A 11 -5.34 -45.92 39.64
N SER A 12 -5.14 -44.63 39.92
CA SER A 12 -5.85 -43.55 39.26
C SER A 12 -5.40 -43.49 37.81
N THR A 13 -6.05 -44.28 36.95
CA THR A 13 -5.94 -44.16 35.51
C THR A 13 -6.52 -42.80 35.12
N LEU A 14 -5.65 -41.81 34.92
CA LEU A 14 -6.00 -40.57 34.23
C LEU A 14 -6.46 -40.97 32.83
N MET A 15 -7.78 -40.99 32.61
CA MET A 15 -8.33 -41.05 31.26
C MET A 15 -7.89 -39.76 30.55
N VAL A 16 -6.90 -39.89 29.66
CA VAL A 16 -6.61 -38.86 28.67
C VAL A 16 -7.82 -38.80 27.74
N SER A 17 -8.76 -37.92 28.06
CA SER A 17 -9.83 -37.53 27.15
C SER A 17 -9.18 -36.90 25.93
N HIS A 18 -9.01 -37.69 24.87
CA HIS A 18 -8.64 -37.18 23.57
C HIS A 18 -9.83 -36.34 23.09
N ALA A 19 -9.70 -35.01 23.13
CA ALA A 19 -10.64 -34.14 22.45
C ALA A 19 -10.36 -34.25 20.95
N TRP A 20 -11.16 -35.06 20.23
CA TRP A 20 -11.12 -35.13 18.78
C TRP A 20 -11.86 -33.89 18.25
N ALA A 21 -11.10 -32.88 17.83
CA ALA A 21 -11.66 -31.81 17.02
C ALA A 21 -11.84 -32.35 15.59
N GLU A 22 -12.94 -33.09 15.36
CA GLU A 22 -13.31 -33.51 14.01
C GLU A 22 -13.68 -32.27 13.20
N THR A 23 -12.85 -31.93 12.22
CA THR A 23 -13.14 -30.81 11.33
C THR A 23 -14.15 -31.28 10.30
N TYR A 24 -15.40 -30.81 10.37
CA TYR A 24 -16.43 -31.18 9.39
C TYR A 24 -16.45 -30.22 8.21
N LYS A 25 -16.59 -30.79 7.00
CA LYS A 25 -16.85 -30.06 5.76
C LYS A 25 -18.29 -30.30 5.35
N CYS A 26 -19.08 -29.24 5.27
CA CYS A 26 -20.50 -29.30 4.94
C CYS A 26 -20.77 -28.76 3.55
N HIS A 27 -21.45 -29.55 2.72
CA HIS A 27 -21.98 -29.12 1.44
C HIS A 27 -23.43 -28.62 1.64
N MET A 28 -23.66 -27.35 1.34
CA MET A 28 -24.97 -26.73 1.40
C MET A 28 -25.73 -26.93 0.08
N PRO A 29 -27.07 -26.93 0.11
CA PRO A 29 -27.91 -27.12 -1.09
C PRO A 29 -27.72 -26.02 -2.15
N ASN A 30 -27.21 -24.85 -1.76
CA ASN A 30 -26.86 -23.76 -2.67
C ASN A 30 -25.48 -23.94 -3.35
N GLY A 31 -24.84 -25.10 -3.20
CA GLY A 31 -23.53 -25.42 -3.78
C GLY A 31 -22.33 -24.86 -2.99
N LYS A 32 -22.55 -24.14 -1.89
CA LYS A 32 -21.46 -23.61 -1.06
C LYS A 32 -20.93 -24.67 -0.10
N ILE A 33 -19.65 -24.55 0.25
CA ILE A 33 -18.98 -25.40 1.24
C ILE A 33 -18.68 -24.55 2.49
N ALA A 34 -19.06 -25.06 3.67
CA ALA A 34 -18.73 -24.46 4.95
C ALA A 34 -17.93 -25.43 5.82
N TYR A 35 -17.04 -24.89 6.66
CA TYR A 35 -16.23 -25.65 7.62
C TYR A 35 -16.61 -25.24 9.05
N MET A 36 -16.39 -26.13 10.04
CA MET A 36 -16.72 -25.88 11.45
C MET A 36 -16.30 -24.47 11.92
N GLY A 37 -17.19 -23.80 12.65
CA GLY A 37 -16.98 -22.46 13.24
C GLY A 37 -17.65 -21.31 12.47
N GLN A 38 -18.05 -21.52 11.22
CA GLN A 38 -18.76 -20.52 10.43
C GLN A 38 -20.29 -20.76 10.53
N LEU A 39 -20.98 -20.00 11.38
CA LEU A 39 -22.45 -20.03 11.57
C LEU A 39 -23.23 -19.58 10.30
N PRO A 40 -24.52 -19.93 10.15
CA PRO A 40 -25.29 -21.04 10.70
C PRO A 40 -25.46 -22.18 9.68
N MET A 41 -25.44 -23.43 10.14
CA MET A 41 -25.67 -24.58 9.25
C MET A 41 -27.16 -24.63 8.85
N ASP A 42 -27.45 -24.35 7.58
CA ASP A 42 -28.80 -24.44 7.03
C ASP A 42 -29.37 -25.86 7.13
N LYS A 43 -30.68 -25.96 7.42
CA LYS A 43 -31.41 -27.23 7.50
C LYS A 43 -31.41 -27.91 6.12
N GLY A 44 -30.48 -28.83 5.92
CA GLY A 44 -30.28 -29.55 4.65
C GLY A 44 -28.82 -29.68 4.22
N ALA A 45 -27.87 -29.11 4.96
CA ALA A 45 -26.44 -29.33 4.71
C ALA A 45 -26.04 -30.80 4.94
N LYS A 46 -25.28 -31.37 3.99
CA LYS A 46 -24.66 -32.70 4.14
C LYS A 46 -23.22 -32.50 4.60
N CYS A 47 -22.92 -32.92 5.82
CA CYS A 47 -21.60 -32.77 6.43
C CYS A 47 -20.85 -34.10 6.43
N GLU A 48 -19.58 -34.05 6.03
CA GLU A 48 -18.65 -35.17 6.11
C GLU A 48 -17.48 -34.81 7.03
N ALA A 49 -17.11 -35.75 7.90
CA ALA A 49 -15.98 -35.59 8.80
C ALA A 49 -14.68 -35.65 8.00
N MET A 50 -13.88 -34.59 8.03
CA MET A 50 -12.52 -34.67 7.50
C MET A 50 -11.64 -35.28 8.58
N PHE A 51 -11.24 -36.53 8.37
CA PHE A 51 -10.22 -37.17 9.18
C PHE A 51 -8.86 -36.60 8.75
N VAL A 52 -8.46 -35.48 9.35
CA VAL A 52 -7.08 -35.01 9.23
C VAL A 52 -6.24 -36.02 10.01
N ARG A 53 -5.61 -36.97 9.31
CA ARG A 53 -4.52 -37.75 9.91
C ARG A 53 -3.54 -36.72 10.46
N LYS A 54 -3.34 -36.70 11.78
CA LYS A 54 -2.21 -36.00 12.39
C LYS A 54 -0.98 -36.40 11.57
N PRO A 55 -0.20 -35.45 11.01
CA PRO A 55 1.10 -35.82 10.49
C PRO A 55 1.84 -36.44 11.67
N SER A 56 2.17 -37.72 11.55
CA SER A 56 3.01 -38.39 12.53
C SER A 56 4.27 -37.55 12.68
N THR A 57 4.57 -37.16 13.92
CA THR A 57 5.86 -36.60 14.29
C THR A 57 6.91 -37.70 14.16
N GLU A 58 7.22 -38.07 12.92
CA GLU A 58 8.33 -38.94 12.57
C GLU A 58 9.25 -38.08 11.71
N SER A 59 10.36 -37.64 12.30
CA SER A 59 11.43 -36.95 11.60
C SER A 59 12.06 -37.89 10.58
N GLN A 60 11.49 -37.97 9.38
CA GLN A 60 12.21 -38.45 8.22
C GLN A 60 12.93 -37.26 7.57
N PRO A 61 14.23 -37.37 7.25
CA PRO A 61 14.90 -36.35 6.45
C PRO A 61 14.24 -36.32 5.07
N VAL A 62 13.68 -35.17 4.70
CA VAL A 62 13.12 -34.95 3.37
C VAL A 62 14.23 -35.10 2.32
N PRO A 63 14.15 -36.03 1.36
CA PRO A 63 15.06 -36.03 0.22
C PRO A 63 14.78 -34.78 -0.63
N ALA A 64 15.85 -34.06 -0.98
CA ALA A 64 15.79 -32.90 -1.85
C ALA A 64 15.10 -33.26 -3.17
N GLN A 65 13.92 -32.69 -3.42
CA GLN A 65 13.30 -32.78 -4.73
C GLN A 65 13.88 -31.71 -5.66
N PRO A 66 14.30 -32.05 -6.88
CA PRO A 66 14.87 -31.09 -7.82
C PRO A 66 13.80 -30.12 -8.34
N ALA A 67 14.20 -28.85 -8.44
CA ALA A 67 13.40 -27.76 -8.96
C ALA A 67 12.87 -28.07 -10.38
N SER A 68 11.56 -27.95 -10.55
CA SER A 68 10.94 -27.92 -11.88
C SER A 68 11.01 -26.48 -12.40
N THR A 69 11.79 -26.27 -13.46
CA THR A 69 11.92 -25.00 -14.18
C THR A 69 10.66 -24.71 -15.01
N PRO A 70 10.02 -23.54 -14.88
CA PRO A 70 9.19 -23.01 -15.96
C PRO A 70 10.05 -22.19 -16.93
N THR A 71 10.22 -22.73 -18.13
CA THR A 71 10.65 -22.02 -19.33
C THR A 71 9.59 -21.01 -19.73
N GLY A 72 9.92 -19.72 -19.76
CA GLY A 72 9.03 -18.65 -20.22
C GLY A 72 9.83 -17.46 -20.72
N GLY A 73 9.77 -17.21 -22.02
CA GLY A 73 10.65 -16.30 -22.74
C GLY A 73 10.43 -14.81 -22.47
N SER A 74 11.54 -14.08 -22.58
CA SER A 74 11.60 -12.62 -22.73
C SER A 74 11.06 -12.15 -24.08
N PRO A 75 10.59 -10.89 -24.13
CA PRO A 75 11.01 -9.98 -25.19
C PRO A 75 11.87 -8.87 -24.62
N ALA A 76 13.00 -8.64 -25.29
CA ALA A 76 13.92 -7.55 -25.06
C ALA A 76 13.25 -6.20 -25.36
N GLN A 77 13.47 -5.21 -24.50
CA GLN A 77 13.23 -3.81 -24.81
C GLN A 77 14.53 -3.02 -24.67
N ALA A 78 14.85 -2.35 -25.76
CA ALA A 78 16.07 -1.61 -26.03
C ALA A 78 16.17 -0.34 -25.19
N ALA A 79 17.36 -0.09 -24.67
CA ALA A 79 17.76 1.18 -24.10
C ALA A 79 17.96 2.22 -25.21
N ALA A 80 17.22 3.32 -25.13
CA ALA A 80 17.49 4.55 -25.88
C ALA A 80 17.92 5.63 -24.88
N THR A 81 19.23 5.85 -24.78
CA THR A 81 19.86 6.99 -24.13
C THR A 81 19.64 8.25 -24.97
N GLY A 82 18.67 9.08 -24.58
CA GLY A 82 18.48 10.42 -25.11
C GLY A 82 19.17 11.45 -24.19
N GLN A 83 20.37 11.88 -24.57
CA GLN A 83 21.01 13.07 -24.00
C GLN A 83 20.33 14.33 -24.57
N ALA A 84 19.65 15.10 -23.72
CA ALA A 84 19.12 16.42 -24.07
C ALA A 84 19.95 17.50 -23.35
N GLN A 85 20.72 18.20 -24.16
CA GLN A 85 21.60 19.31 -23.82
C GLN A 85 20.76 20.57 -23.50
N PRO A 86 21.16 21.42 -22.53
CA PRO A 86 20.44 22.65 -22.21
C PRO A 86 20.69 23.74 -23.29
N PRO A 87 19.67 24.55 -23.68
CA PRO A 87 19.87 25.65 -24.61
C PRO A 87 20.57 26.85 -23.96
N ALA A 88 21.58 27.37 -24.66
CA ALA A 88 22.32 28.57 -24.33
C ALA A 88 21.46 29.85 -24.45
N PRO A 89 21.75 30.91 -23.67
CA PRO A 89 21.01 32.15 -23.69
C PRO A 89 21.39 33.03 -24.90
N LEU A 90 20.39 33.43 -25.70
CA LEU A 90 20.55 34.40 -26.77
C LEU A 90 20.67 35.82 -26.20
N LYS A 91 21.77 36.46 -26.60
CA LYS A 91 22.17 37.83 -26.26
C LYS A 91 21.16 38.86 -26.75
N GLN A 92 20.85 39.78 -25.85
CA GLN A 92 20.11 41.02 -26.10
C GLN A 92 20.95 41.96 -26.97
N ALA A 93 20.31 42.54 -27.99
CA ALA A 93 20.86 43.67 -28.75
C ALA A 93 20.47 45.00 -28.06
N PRO A 94 21.35 46.02 -28.02
CA PRO A 94 21.07 47.30 -27.39
C PRO A 94 20.15 48.19 -28.24
N PRO A 95 19.35 49.08 -27.63
CA PRO A 95 18.52 50.04 -28.35
C PRO A 95 19.34 51.28 -28.75
N ALA A 96 19.14 51.75 -29.99
CA ALA A 96 19.59 53.05 -30.46
C ALA A 96 18.39 54.02 -30.57
N PRO A 97 18.62 55.35 -30.50
CA PRO A 97 17.75 56.26 -29.78
C PRO A 97 16.65 56.94 -30.60
N ALA A 98 15.78 57.59 -29.83
CA ALA A 98 14.61 58.36 -30.20
C ALA A 98 14.85 59.51 -31.21
N ASN A 99 13.90 59.64 -32.12
CA ASN A 99 13.36 60.87 -32.70
C ASN A 99 11.85 60.59 -32.85
N GLY A 100 10.89 61.33 -32.31
CA GLY A 100 10.79 62.78 -32.26
C GLY A 100 9.66 63.19 -33.21
N VAL A 101 8.56 63.69 -32.62
CA VAL A 101 7.47 64.48 -33.23
C VAL A 101 6.34 63.71 -33.94
N ALA A 102 5.18 63.62 -33.27
CA ALA A 102 3.97 64.40 -33.62
C ALA A 102 2.80 63.96 -32.72
N ALA A 103 2.39 64.85 -31.83
CA ALA A 103 1.13 64.71 -31.10
C ALA A 103 -0.03 64.95 -32.08
N ALA A 104 -0.71 63.88 -32.48
CA ALA A 104 -2.02 63.95 -33.13
C ALA A 104 -3.13 63.82 -32.05
N PRO A 105 -4.33 64.39 -32.29
CA PRO A 105 -5.31 64.67 -31.26
C PRO A 105 -5.81 63.39 -30.59
N GLN A 106 -6.00 63.45 -29.26
CA GLN A 106 -6.66 62.38 -28.51
C GLN A 106 -8.06 62.15 -29.09
N ALA A 107 -8.23 61.01 -29.76
CA ALA A 107 -9.53 60.50 -30.12
C ALA A 107 -10.26 60.07 -28.84
N SER A 108 -11.37 60.73 -28.54
CA SER A 108 -12.36 60.27 -27.57
C SER A 108 -12.70 58.81 -27.86
N PRO A 109 -12.89 57.94 -26.84
CA PRO A 109 -13.19 56.54 -27.07
C PRO A 109 -14.53 56.43 -27.81
N SER A 110 -14.48 56.04 -29.08
CA SER A 110 -15.68 55.67 -29.83
C SER A 110 -16.40 54.52 -29.10
N PRO A 111 -17.75 54.53 -29.07
CA PRO A 111 -18.51 53.41 -28.51
C PRO A 111 -18.13 52.11 -29.23
N LYS A 112 -17.74 51.09 -28.46
CA LYS A 112 -17.30 49.79 -28.97
C LYS A 112 -18.37 49.17 -29.89
N SER A 113 -17.94 48.64 -31.04
CA SER A 113 -18.83 47.90 -31.95
C SER A 113 -19.53 46.76 -31.19
N PRO A 114 -20.77 46.38 -31.52
CA PRO A 114 -21.42 45.18 -30.98
C PRO A 114 -20.55 43.92 -31.06
N GLU A 115 -19.69 43.81 -32.09
CA GLU A 115 -18.73 42.72 -32.28
C GLU A 115 -17.60 42.75 -31.24
N ASP A 116 -17.09 43.94 -30.91
CA ASP A 116 -16.07 44.11 -29.86
C ASP A 116 -16.63 43.76 -28.48
N GLN A 117 -17.91 44.09 -28.22
CA GLN A 117 -18.59 43.74 -26.98
C GLN A 117 -18.80 42.22 -26.86
N ALA A 118 -19.15 41.54 -27.96
CA ALA A 118 -19.27 40.09 -28.00
C ALA A 118 -17.92 39.39 -27.75
N LEU A 119 -16.82 39.92 -28.30
CA LEU A 119 -15.47 39.39 -28.08
C LEU A 119 -15.02 39.60 -26.63
N GLU A 120 -15.29 40.78 -26.04
CA GLU A 120 -14.98 41.07 -24.63
C GLU A 120 -15.76 40.17 -23.68
N ALA A 121 -17.06 39.92 -23.95
CA ALA A 121 -17.88 39.02 -23.17
C ALA A 121 -17.38 37.56 -23.23
N LYS A 122 -17.01 37.09 -24.43
CA LYS A 122 -16.44 35.74 -24.61
C LYS A 122 -15.10 35.59 -23.88
N ARG A 123 -14.23 36.61 -23.93
CA ARG A 123 -12.98 36.64 -23.15
C ARG A 123 -13.23 36.55 -21.65
N LYS A 124 -14.16 37.36 -21.11
CA LYS A 124 -14.50 37.32 -19.68
C LYS A 124 -15.06 35.95 -19.27
N GLN A 125 -15.91 35.35 -20.10
CA GLN A 125 -16.43 34.00 -19.85
C GLN A 125 -15.31 32.94 -19.80
N GLN A 126 -14.37 32.99 -20.76
CA GLN A 126 -13.21 32.10 -20.78
C GLN A 126 -12.31 32.32 -19.55
N GLU A 127 -11.98 33.57 -19.22
CA GLU A 127 -11.17 33.91 -18.04
C GLU A 127 -11.83 33.40 -16.73
N THR A 128 -13.16 33.53 -16.59
CA THR A 128 -13.85 32.98 -15.42
C THR A 128 -13.86 31.46 -15.38
N ALA A 129 -14.03 30.79 -16.52
CA ALA A 129 -14.01 29.32 -16.60
C ALA A 129 -12.63 28.76 -16.29
N ASP A 130 -11.56 29.40 -16.78
CA ASP A 130 -10.18 29.00 -16.51
C ASP A 130 -9.80 29.27 -15.05
N ALA A 131 -10.23 30.39 -14.48
CA ALA A 131 -10.04 30.70 -13.06
C ALA A 131 -10.74 29.68 -12.14
N GLN A 132 -11.98 29.28 -12.48
CA GLN A 132 -12.70 28.24 -11.74
C GLN A 132 -12.00 26.89 -11.83
N LYS A 133 -11.62 26.46 -13.05
CA LYS A 133 -10.88 25.21 -13.25
C LYS A 133 -9.57 25.18 -12.45
N LYS A 134 -8.81 26.28 -12.46
CA LYS A 134 -7.57 26.38 -11.69
C LYS A 134 -7.84 26.30 -10.19
N ALA A 135 -8.86 27.00 -9.69
CA ALA A 135 -9.22 26.96 -8.27
C ALA A 135 -9.66 25.56 -7.81
N ASP A 136 -10.42 24.85 -8.64
CA ASP A 136 -10.85 23.49 -8.34
C ASP A 136 -9.68 22.50 -8.39
N GLN A 137 -8.78 22.65 -9.36
CA GLN A 137 -7.56 21.84 -9.45
C GLN A 137 -6.63 22.08 -8.26
N ASP A 138 -6.43 23.34 -7.84
CA ASP A 138 -5.64 23.69 -6.65
C ASP A 138 -6.25 23.10 -5.37
N LYS A 139 -7.59 23.09 -5.25
CA LYS A 139 -8.27 22.44 -4.13
C LYS A 139 -8.07 20.93 -4.13
N GLN A 140 -8.22 20.28 -5.28
CA GLN A 140 -8.00 18.84 -5.41
C GLN A 140 -6.56 18.46 -5.09
N ASN A 141 -5.59 19.23 -5.59
CA ASN A 141 -4.17 19.03 -5.29
C ASN A 141 -3.89 19.15 -3.79
N LYS A 142 -4.41 20.20 -3.14
CA LYS A 142 -4.26 20.37 -1.69
C LYS A 142 -4.89 19.20 -0.91
N GLN A 143 -6.09 18.77 -1.28
CA GLN A 143 -6.73 17.62 -0.64
C GLN A 143 -5.93 16.33 -0.83
N ALA A 144 -5.39 16.09 -2.02
CA ALA A 144 -4.54 14.94 -2.29
C ALA A 144 -3.24 15.00 -1.47
N GLU A 145 -2.59 16.16 -1.37
CA GLU A 145 -1.40 16.36 -0.55
C GLU A 145 -1.67 16.10 0.93
N GLN A 146 -2.80 16.60 1.47
CA GLN A 146 -3.19 16.34 2.86
C GLN A 146 -3.42 14.85 3.12
N LYS A 147 -4.11 14.16 2.20
CA LYS A 147 -4.33 12.72 2.30
C LYS A 147 -3.01 11.93 2.29
N VAL A 148 -2.08 12.30 1.41
CA VAL A 148 -0.75 11.67 1.37
C VAL A 148 0.03 11.93 2.67
N LYS A 149 0.00 13.15 3.20
CA LYS A 149 0.63 13.46 4.50
C LYS A 149 0.04 12.63 5.63
N GLU A 150 -1.28 12.54 5.71
CA GLU A 150 -1.97 11.77 6.74
C GLU A 150 -1.64 10.28 6.67
N GLU A 151 -1.68 9.67 5.48
CA GLU A 151 -1.29 8.28 5.28
C GLU A 151 0.18 8.02 5.65
N ASN A 152 1.07 8.93 5.29
CA ASN A 152 2.49 8.82 5.64
C ASN A 152 2.70 8.97 7.15
N CYS A 153 1.98 9.88 7.80
CA CYS A 153 2.03 10.02 9.25
C CYS A 153 1.56 8.75 9.97
N GLN A 154 0.44 8.15 9.53
CA GLN A 154 -0.06 6.90 10.10
C GLN A 154 0.97 5.76 9.95
N LYS A 155 1.55 5.61 8.75
CA LYS A 155 2.62 4.63 8.49
C LYS A 155 3.86 4.88 9.35
N ALA A 156 4.31 6.13 9.46
CA ALA A 156 5.47 6.51 10.24
C ALA A 156 5.29 6.16 11.72
N ARG A 157 4.12 6.46 12.30
CA ARG A 157 3.79 6.10 13.70
C ARG A 157 3.75 4.59 13.90
N ALA A 158 3.14 3.84 12.99
CA ALA A 158 3.09 2.38 13.06
C ALA A 158 4.50 1.76 13.01
N ASN A 159 5.35 2.24 12.10
CA ASN A 159 6.73 1.81 11.99
C ASN A 159 7.52 2.13 13.27
N LEU A 160 7.40 3.36 13.78
CA LEU A 160 8.05 3.78 15.02
C LEU A 160 7.67 2.86 16.18
N GLN A 161 6.38 2.59 16.35
CA GLN A 161 5.90 1.68 17.39
C GLN A 161 6.45 0.26 17.22
N MET A 162 6.45 -0.27 15.99
CA MET A 162 6.99 -1.60 15.70
C MET A 162 8.47 -1.71 16.10
N TYR A 163 9.30 -0.73 15.73
CA TYR A 163 10.73 -0.73 16.07
C TYR A 163 11.00 -0.44 17.55
N GLN A 164 10.13 0.32 18.23
CA GLN A 164 10.24 0.59 19.67
C GLN A 164 9.90 -0.63 20.53
N ILE A 165 8.87 -1.40 20.16
CA ILE A 165 8.54 -2.66 20.83
C ILE A 165 9.70 -3.65 20.65
N GLY A 166 10.35 -3.62 19.49
CA GLY A 166 11.49 -4.47 19.16
C GLY A 166 11.10 -5.93 18.90
N GLY A 167 12.03 -6.85 19.15
CA GLY A 167 11.86 -8.28 18.89
C GLY A 167 12.34 -8.72 17.52
N ARG A 168 11.88 -9.89 17.06
CA ARG A 168 12.29 -10.46 15.77
C ARG A 168 11.50 -9.83 14.62
N ILE A 169 12.10 -8.83 13.97
CA ILE A 169 11.55 -8.17 12.79
C ILE A 169 12.15 -8.80 11.54
N THR A 170 11.33 -9.04 10.52
CA THR A 170 11.78 -9.67 9.27
C THR A 170 11.49 -8.80 8.07
N ARG A 171 12.37 -8.82 7.07
CA ARG A 171 12.15 -8.26 5.74
C ARG A 171 12.31 -9.34 4.67
N ILE A 172 11.81 -9.07 3.47
CA ILE A 172 12.10 -9.90 2.30
C ILE A 172 13.33 -9.30 1.61
N ASN A 173 14.33 -10.12 1.31
CA ASN A 173 15.52 -9.71 0.55
C ASN A 173 15.25 -9.75 -0.97
N GLU A 174 16.23 -9.39 -1.77
CA GLU A 174 16.12 -9.36 -3.24
C GLU A 174 15.91 -10.76 -3.85
N GLN A 175 16.31 -11.79 -3.11
CA GLN A 175 16.16 -13.21 -3.46
C GLN A 175 14.76 -13.75 -3.09
N GLY A 176 13.90 -12.94 -2.48
CA GLY A 176 12.56 -13.35 -2.04
C GLY A 176 12.54 -14.11 -0.71
N GLU A 177 13.67 -14.19 -0.01
CA GLU A 177 13.80 -14.88 1.26
C GLU A 177 13.48 -13.94 2.43
N LYS A 178 12.88 -14.50 3.47
CA LYS A 178 12.62 -13.79 4.72
C LYS A 178 13.90 -13.76 5.56
N VAL A 179 14.49 -12.59 5.71
CA VAL A 179 15.66 -12.35 6.57
C VAL A 179 15.26 -11.55 7.81
N TYR A 180 15.89 -11.86 8.94
CA TYR A 180 15.73 -11.08 10.17
C TYR A 180 16.56 -9.82 10.10
N LEU A 181 16.02 -8.72 10.63
CA LEU A 181 16.80 -7.51 10.86
C LEU A 181 17.73 -7.73 12.04
N ASP A 182 18.99 -7.30 11.90
CA ASP A 182 19.92 -7.21 13.02
C ASP A 182 19.68 -5.96 13.89
N ASP A 183 20.35 -5.90 15.04
CA ASP A 183 20.17 -4.79 16.00
C ASP A 183 20.58 -3.43 15.42
N ASN A 184 21.57 -3.40 14.50
CA ASN A 184 22.02 -2.17 13.86
C ASN A 184 20.98 -1.69 12.84
N GLU A 185 20.46 -2.60 12.00
CA GLU A 185 19.36 -2.32 11.08
C GLU A 185 18.13 -1.82 11.84
N ILE A 186 17.76 -2.45 12.96
CA ILE A 186 16.63 -2.00 13.79
C ILE A 186 16.88 -0.58 14.32
N ALA A 187 18.08 -0.29 14.83
CA ALA A 187 18.42 1.04 15.32
C ALA A 187 18.34 2.13 14.23
N GLN A 188 18.83 1.84 13.02
CA GLN A 188 18.72 2.74 11.87
C GLN A 188 17.27 2.97 11.46
N LYS A 189 16.47 1.90 11.40
CA LYS A 189 15.05 1.98 11.06
C LYS A 189 14.24 2.73 12.12
N LEU A 190 14.60 2.58 13.38
CA LEU A 190 14.01 3.33 14.49
C LEU A 190 14.28 4.84 14.34
N ASP A 191 15.52 5.22 14.02
CA ASP A 191 15.87 6.62 13.79
C ASP A 191 15.14 7.20 12.57
N ALA A 192 15.14 6.48 11.45
CA ALA A 192 14.39 6.86 10.26
C ALA A 192 12.89 7.02 10.55
N ALA A 193 12.29 6.11 11.32
CA ALA A 193 10.89 6.20 11.70
C ALA A 193 10.59 7.44 12.57
N ARG A 194 11.52 7.86 13.46
CA ARG A 194 11.38 9.11 14.22
C ARG A 194 11.42 10.33 13.29
N GLN A 195 12.35 10.35 12.34
CA GLN A 195 12.45 11.42 11.35
C GLN A 195 11.20 11.49 10.46
N ASP A 196 10.66 10.34 10.06
CA ASP A 196 9.42 10.27 9.28
C ASP A 196 8.22 10.79 10.08
N VAL A 197 8.14 10.49 11.38
CA VAL A 197 7.09 11.07 12.24
C VAL A 197 7.25 12.59 12.30
N ALA A 198 8.45 13.11 12.55
CA ALA A 198 8.68 14.56 12.57
C ALA A 198 8.31 15.21 11.23
N LYS A 199 8.66 14.57 10.10
CA LYS A 199 8.40 15.09 8.76
C LYS A 199 6.93 15.09 8.35
N TRP A 200 6.20 14.01 8.66
CA TRP A 200 4.86 13.79 8.14
C TRP A 200 3.74 14.12 9.13
N CYS A 201 4.02 14.09 10.44
CA CYS A 201 3.02 14.30 11.48
C CYS A 201 3.06 15.68 12.13
N GLU A 202 4.10 16.48 11.92
CA GLU A 202 4.17 17.87 12.39
C GLU A 202 3.64 18.78 11.28
N GLY A 203 2.38 19.20 11.41
CA GLY A 203 1.65 20.04 10.46
C GLY A 203 0.40 20.64 11.05
#